data_AF-A0A0S7EJS7-F1
#
_entry.id   AF-A0A0S7EJS7-F1
#
_cell.length_a   1.000
_cell.length_b   1.000
_cell.length_c   1.000
_cell.angle_alpha   90.00
_cell.angle_beta   90.00
_cell.angle_gamma   90.00
#
_symmetry.space_group_name_H-M   'P 1'
#
loop_
_entity.id
_entity.type
_entity.pdbx_description
1 polymer ?
#
loop_
_entity_poly.entity_id
_entity_poly.type
_entity_poly.pdbx_seq_one_letter_code
_entity_poly.pdbx_strand_id
1 'polypeptide(L)'
;EAILRGAVEFGRNPFWVASRKSPYTYGVALCEPFDELKHKPEKKFMIGEEEWCCDMFRTLVRVGEDVGWDEIRVHILRPVDKYQTRMVMRFYRTERLFPKYVDDLGVEETGSFDVEMPDINGGRERQVRLEIKFGSTEITAKGIDMTSGSKGLIKFDFIRTDDPSCVEPSLYYSPFGKTGLE
;
A
#
# COMPACT_ATOMS: atom_id res chain seq x y z
N GLU A 1 -13.85 40.34 20.40
CA GLU A 1 -14.18 38.96 20.82
C GLU A 1 -15.57 38.57 20.34
N ALA A 2 -15.86 37.27 20.27
CA ALA A 2 -16.97 36.57 19.57
C ALA A 2 -16.64 36.27 18.08
N ILE A 3 -15.82 35.27 17.74
CA ILE A 3 -16.01 33.82 17.87
C ILE A 3 -17.25 33.30 17.09
N LEU A 4 -16.95 32.64 15.96
CA LEU A 4 -17.69 31.55 15.30
C LEU A 4 -19.04 31.86 14.62
N ARG A 5 -18.99 32.41 13.40
CA ARG A 5 -19.94 32.10 12.32
C ARG A 5 -19.38 31.01 11.41
N GLY A 6 -19.08 29.85 12.00
CA GLY A 6 -18.45 28.73 11.29
C GLY A 6 -19.13 27.39 11.55
N ALA A 7 -20.39 27.42 11.95
CA ALA A 7 -21.25 26.24 11.98
C ALA A 7 -22.39 26.52 11.01
N VAL A 8 -22.82 25.50 10.26
CA VAL A 8 -23.84 25.52 9.19
C VAL A 8 -23.26 25.67 7.77
N GLU A 9 -22.59 24.62 7.28
CA GLU A 9 -22.77 24.15 5.88
C GLU A 9 -22.10 22.77 5.61
N PHE A 10 -22.34 21.77 6.45
CA PHE A 10 -22.04 20.38 6.07
C PHE A 10 -23.30 19.52 6.17
N GLY A 11 -24.24 19.83 5.29
CA GLY A 11 -25.41 19.02 5.02
C GLY A 11 -25.79 19.18 3.56
N ARG A 12 -25.73 18.06 2.80
CA ARG A 12 -26.07 17.90 1.37
C ARG A 12 -24.90 17.91 0.37
N ASN A 13 -24.02 16.89 0.44
CA ASN A 13 -23.64 16.08 -0.73
C ASN A 13 -22.74 14.90 -0.30
N PRO A 14 -23.10 13.63 -0.47
CA PRO A 14 -22.17 12.51 -0.28
C PRO A 14 -21.07 12.44 -1.35
N PHE A 15 -21.10 13.31 -2.37
CA PHE A 15 -20.11 13.37 -3.46
C PHE A 15 -18.89 14.25 -3.19
N TRP A 16 -18.77 14.87 -2.01
CA TRP A 16 -17.48 15.42 -1.58
C TRP A 16 -16.61 14.26 -1.13
N VAL A 17 -15.88 13.66 -2.08
CA VAL A 17 -14.83 12.67 -1.76
C VAL A 17 -13.80 13.41 -0.92
N ALA A 18 -13.92 13.30 0.40
CA ALA A 18 -12.91 13.83 1.29
C ALA A 18 -11.60 13.11 0.97
N SER A 19 -10.60 13.79 0.43
CA SER A 19 -9.26 13.19 0.38
C SER A 19 -8.64 13.26 1.78
N ARG A 20 -7.66 12.41 2.04
CA ARG A 20 -6.76 12.59 3.17
C ARG A 20 -5.33 12.41 2.73
N LYS A 21 -4.43 12.98 3.52
CA LYS A 21 -2.99 12.90 3.29
C LYS A 21 -2.47 11.57 3.82
N SER A 22 -1.72 10.84 2.99
CA SER A 22 -1.04 9.63 3.47
C SER A 22 0.02 10.00 4.51
N PRO A 23 0.03 9.38 5.70
CA PRO A 23 1.01 9.68 6.74
C PRO A 23 2.41 9.12 6.45
N TYR A 24 2.49 8.13 5.56
CA TYR A 24 3.73 7.49 5.13
C TYR A 24 3.78 7.34 3.61
N THR A 25 4.97 7.14 3.08
CA THR A 25 5.17 6.53 1.77
C THR A 25 5.03 5.03 1.93
N TYR A 26 4.02 4.44 1.29
CA TYR A 26 3.83 2.98 1.26
C TYR A 26 4.36 2.41 -0.05
N GLY A 27 4.95 1.23 0.00
CA GLY A 27 5.52 0.54 -1.14
C GLY A 27 5.49 -0.97 -1.03
N VAL A 28 5.91 -1.62 -2.11
CA VAL A 28 6.07 -3.07 -2.21
C VAL A 28 7.49 -3.39 -2.69
N ALA A 29 8.10 -4.44 -2.16
CA ALA A 29 9.38 -4.95 -2.65
C ALA A 29 9.21 -5.57 -4.03
N LEU A 30 10.02 -5.14 -4.99
CA LEU A 30 10.09 -5.74 -6.33
C LEU A 30 11.53 -6.05 -6.72
N CYS A 31 11.67 -6.88 -7.75
CA CYS A 31 12.90 -7.02 -8.51
C CYS A 31 12.74 -6.33 -9.87
N GLU A 32 13.83 -5.79 -10.38
CA GLU A 32 13.88 -5.23 -11.74
C GLU A 32 15.22 -5.59 -12.41
N PRO A 33 15.33 -5.54 -13.75
CA PRO A 33 16.59 -5.79 -14.44
C PRO A 33 17.72 -4.91 -13.88
N PHE A 34 18.88 -5.50 -13.63
CA PHE A 34 19.99 -4.79 -13.02
C PHE A 34 20.56 -3.74 -13.98
N ASP A 35 20.87 -2.56 -13.45
CA ASP A 35 21.48 -1.44 -14.15
C ASP A 35 22.62 -0.89 -13.27
N GLU A 36 23.86 -1.08 -13.71
CA GLU A 36 25.07 -0.68 -13.00
C GLU A 36 25.12 0.82 -12.64
N LEU A 37 24.45 1.68 -13.42
CA LEU A 37 24.41 3.12 -13.15
C LEU A 37 23.38 3.48 -12.08
N LYS A 38 22.41 2.61 -11.84
CA LYS A 38 21.29 2.85 -10.92
C LYS A 38 21.38 2.00 -9.67
N HIS A 39 21.87 0.78 -9.73
CA HIS A 39 21.73 -0.20 -8.67
C HIS A 39 23.01 -0.40 -7.88
N LYS A 40 22.83 -0.72 -6.59
CA LYS A 40 23.92 -1.11 -5.70
C LYS A 40 24.40 -2.50 -6.11
N PRO A 41 25.71 -2.72 -6.36
CA PRO A 41 26.22 -4.04 -6.74
C PRO A 41 25.85 -5.15 -5.75
N GLU A 42 25.71 -4.81 -4.46
CA GLU A 42 25.33 -5.75 -3.40
C GLU A 42 23.89 -6.25 -3.51
N LYS A 43 23.05 -5.58 -4.31
CA LYS A 43 21.65 -5.96 -4.59
C LYS A 43 21.50 -6.79 -5.86
N LYS A 44 22.60 -7.05 -6.57
CA LYS A 44 22.62 -7.84 -7.79
C LYS A 44 22.46 -9.33 -7.50
N PHE A 45 21.64 -10.01 -8.30
CA PHE A 45 21.55 -11.47 -8.31
C PHE A 45 21.27 -11.99 -9.73
N MET A 46 21.53 -13.28 -9.95
CA MET A 46 21.36 -13.92 -11.26
C MET A 46 20.07 -14.73 -11.31
N ILE A 47 19.33 -14.63 -12.42
CA ILE A 47 18.30 -15.59 -12.81
C ILE A 47 18.67 -16.12 -14.20
N GLY A 48 19.15 -17.36 -14.25
CA GLY A 48 19.78 -17.90 -15.46
C GLY A 48 21.02 -17.08 -15.82
N GLU A 49 21.02 -16.48 -17.00
CA GLU A 49 22.10 -15.63 -17.53
C GLU A 49 21.80 -14.13 -17.38
N GLU A 50 20.66 -13.76 -16.78
CA GLU A 50 20.25 -12.37 -16.64
C GLU A 50 20.53 -11.81 -15.24
N GLU A 51 20.98 -10.56 -15.18
CA GLU A 51 21.24 -9.83 -13.94
C GLU A 51 19.98 -9.07 -13.49
N TRP A 52 19.63 -9.22 -12.22
CA TRP A 52 18.49 -8.58 -11.59
C TRP A 52 18.90 -7.86 -10.30
N CYS A 53 18.17 -6.81 -9.95
CA CYS A 53 18.30 -6.08 -8.69
C CYS A 53 17.15 -6.47 -7.76
N CYS A 54 17.46 -6.91 -6.55
CA CYS A 54 16.46 -7.25 -5.54
C CYS A 54 16.15 -6.07 -4.62
N ASP A 55 15.09 -6.23 -3.81
CA ASP A 55 14.74 -5.34 -2.71
C ASP A 55 14.53 -3.87 -3.11
N MET A 56 14.08 -3.64 -4.35
CA MET A 56 13.70 -2.30 -4.81
C MET A 56 12.40 -1.88 -4.14
N PHE A 57 12.35 -0.63 -3.66
CA PHE A 57 11.14 -0.05 -3.11
C PHE A 57 10.28 0.54 -4.23
N ARG A 58 9.17 -0.12 -4.57
CA ARG A 58 8.19 0.44 -5.51
C ARG A 58 7.11 1.19 -4.75
N THR A 59 7.09 2.52 -4.91
CA THR A 59 6.07 3.39 -4.30
C THR A 59 4.66 3.09 -4.83
N LEU A 60 3.71 2.93 -3.91
CA LEU A 60 2.27 2.81 -4.16
C LEU A 60 1.53 4.13 -3.88
N VAL A 61 1.93 4.81 -2.79
CA VAL A 61 1.48 6.15 -2.41
C VAL A 61 2.62 6.85 -1.65
N ARG A 62 2.76 8.17 -1.81
CA ARG A 62 3.77 8.96 -1.09
C ARG A 62 3.20 9.58 0.19
N VAL A 63 4.07 9.80 1.16
CA VAL A 63 3.74 10.66 2.31
C VAL A 63 3.26 12.04 1.81
N GLY A 64 2.17 12.54 2.41
CA GLY A 64 1.54 13.81 2.03
C GLY A 64 0.77 13.77 0.71
N GLU A 65 0.67 12.62 0.04
CA GLU A 65 -0.17 12.45 -1.14
C GLU A 65 -1.65 12.40 -0.74
N ASP A 66 -2.51 13.07 -1.52
CA ASP A 66 -3.96 12.96 -1.36
C ASP A 66 -4.44 11.61 -1.85
N VAL A 67 -5.23 10.95 -1.01
CA VAL A 67 -5.87 9.67 -1.30
C VAL A 67 -7.35 9.79 -0.98
N GLY A 68 -8.21 9.42 -1.93
CA GLY A 68 -9.65 9.39 -1.72
C GLY A 68 -10.07 8.24 -0.81
N TRP A 69 -11.17 8.41 -0.08
CA TRP A 69 -11.82 7.29 0.61
C TRP A 69 -12.20 6.19 -0.38
N ASP A 70 -11.87 4.95 -0.04
CA ASP A 70 -12.11 3.77 -0.86
C ASP A 70 -11.45 3.82 -2.25
N GLU A 71 -10.47 4.71 -2.46
CA GLU A 71 -9.68 4.75 -3.69
C GLU A 71 -8.97 3.41 -3.90
N ILE A 72 -9.04 2.89 -5.13
CA ILE A 72 -8.35 1.67 -5.54
C ILE A 72 -7.30 2.02 -6.58
N ARG A 73 -6.04 1.68 -6.27
CA ARG A 73 -4.92 1.74 -7.21
C ARG A 73 -4.58 0.34 -7.69
N VAL A 74 -4.24 0.22 -8.97
CA VAL A 74 -3.92 -1.07 -9.60
C VAL A 74 -2.51 -1.05 -10.13
N HIS A 75 -1.74 -2.10 -9.81
CA HIS A 75 -0.41 -2.34 -10.32
C HIS A 75 -0.35 -3.73 -10.95
N ILE A 76 0.38 -3.85 -12.07
CA ILE A 76 0.62 -5.13 -12.74
C ILE A 76 2.04 -5.54 -12.47
N LEU A 77 2.19 -6.70 -11.84
CA LEU A 77 3.49 -7.33 -11.57
C LEU A 77 3.68 -8.54 -12.45
N ARG A 78 4.93 -8.89 -12.69
CA ARG A 78 5.33 -10.07 -13.47
C ARG A 78 6.30 -10.92 -12.64
N PRO A 79 6.30 -12.24 -12.83
CA PRO A 79 7.28 -13.10 -12.18
C PRO A 79 8.67 -12.80 -12.74
N VAL A 80 9.67 -12.94 -11.89
CA VAL A 80 11.07 -12.66 -12.24
C VAL A 80 11.66 -13.85 -13.02
N ASP A 81 11.28 -15.06 -12.62
CA ASP A 81 11.64 -16.31 -13.29
C ASP A 81 10.43 -16.92 -14.03
N LYS A 82 10.67 -17.49 -15.21
CA LYS A 82 9.60 -18.08 -16.04
C LYS A 82 8.89 -19.27 -15.36
N TYR A 83 9.55 -19.97 -14.46
CA TYR A 83 9.04 -21.13 -13.72
C TYR A 83 8.55 -20.76 -12.30
N GLN A 84 8.52 -19.47 -11.95
CA GLN A 84 8.06 -19.03 -10.63
C GLN A 84 6.59 -19.42 -10.40
N THR A 85 6.34 -20.23 -9.38
CA THR A 85 5.00 -20.73 -9.03
C THR A 85 4.34 -20.00 -7.85
N ARG A 86 5.03 -19.02 -7.25
CA ARG A 86 4.52 -18.23 -6.12
C ARG A 86 5.14 -16.84 -6.15
N MET A 87 4.37 -15.81 -5.84
CA MET A 87 4.83 -14.43 -5.72
C MET A 87 4.59 -13.95 -4.28
N VAL A 88 5.68 -13.69 -3.57
CA VAL A 88 5.63 -13.11 -2.22
C VAL A 88 5.57 -11.59 -2.35
N MET A 89 4.49 -11.00 -1.84
CA MET A 89 4.27 -9.56 -1.80
C MET A 89 4.64 -9.05 -0.42
N ARG A 90 5.73 -8.30 -0.30
CA ARG A 90 6.18 -7.67 0.95
C ARG A 90 5.93 -6.17 0.90
N PHE A 91 5.16 -5.65 1.85
CA PHE A 91 4.78 -4.24 1.93
C PHE A 91 5.62 -3.51 2.96
N TYR A 92 5.94 -2.27 2.66
CA TYR A 92 6.80 -1.43 3.47
C TYR A 92 6.21 -0.03 3.60
N ARG A 93 6.60 0.67 4.67
CA ARG A 93 6.31 2.08 4.88
C ARG A 93 7.57 2.85 5.28
N THR A 94 7.58 4.15 5.01
CA THR A 94 8.62 5.07 5.47
C THR A 94 8.12 6.51 5.50
N GLU A 95 8.71 7.37 6.31
CA GLU A 95 8.45 8.82 6.31
C GLU A 95 9.16 9.56 5.17
N ARG A 96 10.03 8.86 4.42
CA ARG A 96 10.80 9.46 3.32
C ARG A 96 9.97 9.54 2.04
N LEU A 97 10.15 10.61 1.28
CA LEU A 97 9.45 10.82 0.00
C LEU A 97 9.94 9.90 -1.13
N PHE A 98 11.23 9.54 -1.12
CA PHE A 98 11.89 8.83 -2.21
C PHE A 98 12.79 7.70 -1.67
N PRO A 99 12.23 6.66 -1.02
CA PRO A 99 12.97 5.43 -0.73
C PRO A 99 13.39 4.75 -2.04
N LYS A 100 14.57 4.12 -2.03
CA LYS A 100 15.09 3.40 -3.20
C LYS A 100 15.08 1.89 -2.97
N TYR A 101 15.48 1.46 -1.77
CA TYR A 101 15.49 0.06 -1.36
C TYR A 101 14.64 -0.16 -0.12
N VAL A 102 14.16 -1.39 0.06
CA VAL A 102 13.35 -1.74 1.24
C VAL A 102 14.17 -1.89 2.52
N ASP A 103 15.50 -1.93 2.42
CA ASP A 103 16.44 -1.90 3.53
C ASP A 103 17.12 -0.53 3.73
N ASP A 104 16.65 0.51 3.03
CA ASP A 104 17.08 1.87 3.30
C ASP A 104 16.69 2.28 4.73
N LEU A 105 17.53 3.10 5.38
CA LEU A 105 17.26 3.60 6.73
C LEU A 105 15.87 4.24 6.83
N GLY A 106 15.11 3.81 7.84
CA GLY A 106 13.76 4.28 8.13
C GLY A 106 12.65 3.65 7.28
N VAL A 107 12.94 2.55 6.58
CA VAL A 107 11.93 1.71 5.93
C VAL A 107 11.58 0.54 6.84
N GLU A 108 10.29 0.34 7.06
CA GLU A 108 9.73 -0.69 7.95
C GLU A 108 8.79 -1.61 7.16
N GLU A 109 8.86 -2.92 7.41
CA GLU A 109 7.90 -3.87 6.84
C GLU A 109 6.54 -3.74 7.54
N THR A 110 5.46 -3.62 6.77
CA THR A 110 4.08 -3.56 7.29
C THR A 110 3.36 -4.90 7.22
N GLY A 111 3.85 -5.81 6.38
CA GLY A 111 3.33 -7.17 6.28
C GLY A 111 3.56 -7.78 4.90
N SER A 112 3.18 -9.06 4.77
CA SER A 112 3.35 -9.79 3.52
C SER A 112 2.28 -10.86 3.30
N PHE A 113 2.06 -11.20 2.04
CA PHE A 113 1.22 -12.33 1.65
C PHE A 113 1.70 -12.94 0.35
N ASP A 114 1.21 -14.14 0.03
CA ASP A 114 1.58 -14.85 -1.19
C ASP A 114 0.43 -14.92 -2.18
N VAL A 115 0.79 -14.89 -3.46
CA VAL A 115 -0.09 -15.28 -4.56
C VAL A 115 0.49 -16.53 -5.18
N GLU A 116 -0.26 -17.63 -5.09
CA GLU A 116 0.06 -18.85 -5.83
C GLU A 116 -0.09 -18.60 -7.34
N MET A 117 0.83 -19.15 -8.13
CA MET A 117 0.91 -19.03 -9.59
C MET A 117 1.17 -20.41 -10.22
N PRO A 118 0.30 -21.41 -9.99
CA PRO A 118 0.57 -22.80 -10.35
C PRO A 118 0.66 -23.04 -11.87
N ASP A 119 0.02 -22.18 -12.67
CA ASP A 119 0.14 -22.22 -14.13
C ASP A 119 1.39 -21.43 -14.57
N ILE A 120 2.37 -22.14 -15.13
CA ILE A 120 3.62 -21.58 -15.64
C ILE A 120 3.56 -21.25 -17.14
N ASN A 121 2.43 -21.52 -17.81
CA ASN A 121 2.24 -21.18 -19.21
C ASN A 121 2.34 -19.65 -19.40
N GLY A 122 3.06 -19.21 -20.42
CA GLY A 122 3.33 -17.79 -20.66
C GLY A 122 4.58 -17.25 -19.94
N GLY A 123 5.28 -18.06 -19.14
CA GLY A 123 6.60 -17.72 -18.59
C GLY A 123 6.60 -16.40 -17.82
N ARG A 124 7.37 -15.41 -18.26
CA ARG A 124 7.47 -14.09 -17.61
C ARG A 124 6.40 -13.09 -18.03
N GLU A 125 5.60 -13.41 -19.05
CA GLU A 125 4.49 -12.55 -19.47
C GLU A 125 3.23 -12.74 -18.60
N ARG A 126 3.23 -13.76 -17.73
CA ARG A 126 2.20 -13.94 -16.71
C ARG A 126 2.10 -12.71 -15.82
N GLN A 127 0.89 -12.37 -15.39
CA GLN A 127 0.61 -11.16 -14.66
C GLN A 127 -0.04 -11.46 -13.32
N VAL A 128 0.44 -10.78 -12.28
CA VAL A 128 -0.27 -10.64 -11.01
C VAL A 128 -0.81 -9.22 -10.92
N ARG A 129 -2.13 -9.09 -10.84
CA ARG A 129 -2.81 -7.81 -10.60
C ARG A 129 -2.85 -7.54 -9.11
N LEU A 130 -2.16 -6.50 -8.69
CA LEU A 130 -2.16 -5.99 -7.32
C LEU A 130 -3.16 -4.82 -7.22
N GLU A 131 -4.19 -4.98 -6.42
CA GLU A 131 -5.17 -3.95 -6.09
C GLU A 131 -4.90 -3.43 -4.67
N ILE A 132 -4.67 -2.13 -4.55
CA ILE A 132 -4.45 -1.43 -3.27
C ILE A 132 -5.66 -0.55 -3.02
N LYS A 133 -6.46 -0.92 -2.03
CA LYS A 133 -7.60 -0.14 -1.58
C LYS A 133 -7.23 0.65 -0.32
N PHE A 134 -7.46 1.95 -0.35
CA PHE A 134 -7.28 2.83 0.79
C PHE A 134 -8.62 3.00 1.52
N GLY A 135 -8.84 2.19 2.55
CA GLY A 135 -10.05 2.21 3.39
C GLY A 135 -10.07 3.41 4.34
N SER A 136 -10.79 3.33 5.46
CA SER A 136 -10.80 4.42 6.45
C SER A 136 -9.52 4.49 7.26
N THR A 137 -9.20 3.39 7.92
CA THR A 137 -8.06 3.24 8.83
C THR A 137 -7.02 2.27 8.30
N GLU A 138 -7.33 1.52 7.23
CA GLU A 138 -6.54 0.41 6.73
C GLU A 138 -6.25 0.55 5.23
N ILE A 139 -5.10 0.04 4.80
CA ILE A 139 -4.87 -0.39 3.41
C ILE A 139 -5.25 -1.86 3.30
N THR A 140 -6.03 -2.20 2.27
CA THR A 140 -6.23 -3.58 1.84
C THR A 140 -5.47 -3.81 0.55
N ALA A 141 -4.55 -4.76 0.54
CA ALA A 141 -3.80 -5.16 -0.66
C ALA A 141 -4.25 -6.55 -1.10
N LYS A 142 -4.60 -6.70 -2.37
CA LYS A 142 -5.09 -7.95 -2.97
C LYS A 142 -4.31 -8.28 -4.23
N GLY A 143 -3.65 -9.43 -4.24
CA GLY A 143 -2.98 -9.97 -5.42
C GLY A 143 -3.86 -11.00 -6.12
N ILE A 144 -3.89 -10.96 -7.44
CA ILE A 144 -4.66 -11.89 -8.28
C ILE A 144 -3.74 -12.37 -9.41
N ASP A 145 -3.40 -13.66 -9.44
CA ASP A 145 -2.78 -14.25 -10.62
C ASP A 145 -3.81 -14.31 -11.75
N MET A 146 -3.53 -13.62 -12.84
CA MET A 146 -4.45 -13.49 -13.97
C MET A 146 -4.56 -14.79 -14.78
N THR A 147 -3.65 -15.74 -14.57
CA THR A 147 -3.61 -17.02 -15.28
C THR A 147 -4.49 -18.05 -14.58
N SER A 148 -4.24 -18.31 -13.29
CA SER A 148 -4.99 -19.31 -12.51
C SER A 148 -6.20 -18.74 -11.77
N GLY A 149 -6.29 -17.43 -11.60
CA GLY A 149 -7.29 -16.78 -10.76
C GLY A 149 -7.03 -16.89 -9.26
N SER A 150 -5.88 -17.46 -8.86
CA SER A 150 -5.43 -17.56 -7.47
C SER A 150 -5.28 -16.18 -6.84
N LYS A 151 -5.57 -16.08 -5.53
CA LYS A 151 -5.62 -14.80 -4.83
C LYS A 151 -4.91 -14.87 -3.50
N GLY A 152 -4.29 -13.77 -3.14
CA GLY A 152 -3.81 -13.47 -1.80
C GLY A 152 -4.27 -12.09 -1.37
N LEU A 153 -4.39 -11.87 -0.07
CA LEU A 153 -4.83 -10.58 0.47
C LEU A 153 -4.22 -10.35 1.86
N ILE A 154 -3.88 -9.10 2.13
CA ILE A 154 -3.53 -8.60 3.47
C ILE A 154 -4.25 -7.29 3.74
N LYS A 155 -4.43 -7.00 5.03
CA LYS A 155 -4.81 -5.69 5.54
C LYS A 155 -3.78 -5.21 6.54
N PHE A 156 -3.44 -3.93 6.50
CA PHE A 156 -2.54 -3.31 7.46
C PHE A 156 -2.93 -1.85 7.67
N ASP A 157 -2.53 -1.28 8.80
CA ASP A 157 -2.89 0.07 9.19
C ASP A 157 -2.40 1.11 8.19
N PHE A 158 -3.28 2.03 7.84
CA PHE A 158 -2.96 3.20 7.03
C PHE A 158 -2.52 4.39 7.88
N ILE A 159 -3.03 4.46 9.10
CA ILE A 159 -2.88 5.61 10.00
C ILE A 159 -1.66 5.45 10.90
N ARG A 160 -1.20 6.59 11.44
CA ARG A 160 -0.27 6.60 12.57
C ARG A 160 -1.00 6.11 13.82
N THR A 161 -0.52 5.03 14.43
CA THR A 161 -1.07 4.53 15.69
C THR A 161 -0.87 5.51 16.87
N ASP A 162 -0.04 6.54 16.67
CA ASP A 162 0.28 7.60 17.63
C ASP A 162 -0.33 8.97 17.29
N ASP A 163 -1.15 9.09 16.23
CA ASP A 163 -1.74 10.37 15.80
C ASP A 163 -3.25 10.48 16.15
N PRO A 164 -3.64 11.26 17.17
CA PRO A 164 -5.03 11.43 17.58
C PRO A 164 -5.90 12.19 16.57
N SER A 165 -5.33 12.78 15.51
CA SER A 165 -6.09 13.44 14.45
C SER A 165 -6.67 12.48 13.40
N CYS A 166 -6.22 11.22 13.41
CA CYS A 166 -6.65 10.17 12.48
C CYS A 166 -7.89 9.38 12.97
N VAL A 167 -8.47 9.76 14.11
CA VAL A 167 -9.66 9.10 14.69
C VAL A 167 -10.88 9.44 13.84
N GLU A 168 -11.64 8.42 13.43
CA GLU A 168 -12.82 8.59 12.57
C GLU A 168 -13.79 9.66 13.12
N PRO A 169 -14.44 10.46 12.24
CA PRO A 169 -15.53 11.35 12.64
C PRO A 169 -16.71 10.63 13.33
N SER A 170 -16.81 9.30 13.17
CA SER A 170 -17.87 8.46 13.73
C SER A 170 -17.79 8.29 15.26
N LEU A 171 -16.61 8.45 15.87
CA LEU A 171 -16.42 8.30 17.32
C LEU A 171 -16.77 9.56 18.11
N TYR A 172 -16.95 10.70 17.44
CA TYR A 172 -17.46 11.93 18.06
C TYR A 172 -18.99 11.96 18.19
N TYR A 173 -19.70 10.98 17.61
CA TYR A 173 -21.16 10.88 17.64
C TYR A 173 -21.64 9.52 18.16
N SER A 174 -21.37 9.22 19.43
CA SER A 174 -22.23 8.32 20.20
C SER A 174 -23.29 9.15 20.93
N PRO A 175 -24.59 9.06 20.57
CA PRO A 175 -25.65 9.82 21.23
C PRO A 175 -26.14 9.17 22.53
N PHE A 176 -25.50 8.12 23.06
CA PHE A 176 -25.87 7.55 24.34
C PHE A 176 -25.11 8.21 25.49
N GLY A 177 -25.52 9.44 25.79
CA GLY A 177 -25.50 9.91 27.16
C GLY A 177 -26.43 9.04 28.01
N LYS A 178 -25.89 8.44 29.07
CA LYS A 178 -26.70 8.09 30.24
C LYS A 178 -26.15 8.83 31.45
N THR A 179 -26.85 9.92 31.72
CA THR A 179 -27.07 10.53 33.03
C THR A 179 -27.31 9.49 34.13
N GLY A 180 -26.78 9.77 35.33
CA GLY A 180 -27.27 9.16 36.58
C GLY A 180 -26.21 9.02 37.67
N LEU A 181 -25.82 10.13 38.29
CA LEU A 181 -25.40 10.15 39.70
C LEU A 181 -26.67 10.41 40.53
N GLU A 182 -27.12 9.40 41.25
CA GLU A 182 -27.62 9.45 42.64
C GLU A 182 -27.28 8.11 43.29
#